data_AF-A0A0J5GMQ4-F1
#
_entry.id   AF-A0A0J5GMQ4-F1
#
_cell.length_a   1.000
_cell.length_b   1.000
_cell.length_c   1.000
_cell.angle_alpha   90.00
_cell.angle_beta   90.00
_cell.angle_gamma   90.00
#
_symmetry.space_group_name_H-M   'P 1'
#
loop_
_entity.id
_entity.type
_entity.pdbx_description
1 polymer ?
#
loop_
_entity_poly.entity_id
_entity_poly.type
_entity_poly.pdbx_seq_one_letter_code
_entity_poly.pdbx_strand_id
1 'polypeptide(L)' 'MSQQLEIQITGTNIRYADGGISSVHVQFQARDPKSQINLSGYIPLEPEEYHGNEAMDALRAVIKTKIIGRINGVEEAPAE' A
#
# COMPACT_ATOMS: atom_id res chain seq x y z
N MET A 1 23.61 11.35 -0.60
CA MET A 1 22.21 11.74 -0.87
C MET A 1 21.37 10.48 -0.88
N SER A 2 20.42 10.34 0.05
CA SER A 2 19.52 9.19 0.09
C SER A 2 18.44 9.37 -0.97
N GLN A 3 18.51 8.62 -2.07
CA GLN A 3 17.44 8.59 -3.07
C GLN A 3 16.26 7.84 -2.45
N GLN A 4 15.24 8.57 -2.00
CA GLN A 4 13.97 7.97 -1.56
C GLN A 4 13.00 7.92 -2.73
N LEU A 5 12.30 6.79 -2.85
CA LEU A 5 11.17 6.64 -3.77
C LEU A 5 10.00 7.46 -3.22
N GLU A 6 9.48 8.37 -4.04
CA GLU A 6 8.26 9.09 -3.70
C GLU A 6 7.06 8.20 -3.99
N ILE A 7 6.40 7.71 -2.94
CA ILE A 7 5.17 6.91 -3.06
C ILE A 7 3.98 7.85 -3.17
N GLN A 8 3.19 7.72 -4.22
CA GLN A 8 1.94 8.42 -4.45
C GLN A 8 0.79 7.40 -4.50
N ILE A 9 -0.25 7.65 -3.72
CA ILE A 9 -1.49 6.88 -3.81
C ILE A 9 -2.28 7.42 -5.00
N THR A 10 -2.59 6.57 -5.96
CA THR A 10 -3.31 6.95 -7.19
C THR A 10 -4.80 6.72 -7.08
N GLY A 11 -5.22 5.81 -6.20
CA GLY A 11 -6.62 5.54 -5.96
C GLY A 11 -6.83 4.48 -4.87
N THR A 12 -7.99 4.53 -4.23
CA THR A 12 -8.40 3.53 -3.25
C THR A 12 -9.72 2.95 -3.71
N ASN A 13 -9.76 1.63 -3.92
CA ASN A 13 -10.97 0.91 -4.27
C ASN A 13 -11.45 0.15 -3.06
N ILE A 14 -12.61 0.52 -2.53
CA ILE A 14 -13.21 -0.13 -1.38
C ILE A 14 -14.36 -0.99 -1.90
N ARG A 15 -14.29 -2.29 -1.64
CA ARG A 15 -15.42 -3.20 -1.88
C ARG A 15 -16.21 -3.34 -0.60
N TYR A 16 -17.52 -3.21 -0.73
CA TYR A 16 -18.48 -3.46 0.33
C TYR A 16 -19.22 -4.78 0.04
N ALA A 17 -19.35 -5.65 1.05
CA ALA A 17 -20.17 -6.86 0.98
C ALA A 17 -20.93 -7.02 2.31
N ASP A 18 -22.13 -7.59 2.26
CA ASP A 18 -22.98 -7.86 3.45
C ASP A 18 -23.12 -6.68 4.44
N GLY A 19 -23.15 -5.45 3.92
CA GLY A 19 -23.30 -4.22 4.73
C GLY A 19 -22.03 -3.71 5.40
N GLY A 20 -20.87 -4.31 5.15
CA GLY A 20 -19.56 -3.89 5.66
C GLY A 20 -18.50 -3.73 4.57
N ILE A 21 -17.31 -3.25 4.94
CA ILE A 21 -16.13 -3.24 4.06
C ILE A 21 -15.62 -4.68 3.96
N SER A 22 -15.53 -5.19 2.74
CA SER A 22 -15.08 -6.55 2.44
C SER A 22 -13.61 -6.60 2.03
N SER A 23 -13.12 -5.61 1.28
CA SER A 23 -11.70 -5.49 0.92
C SER A 23 -11.37 -4.08 0.47
N VAL A 24 -10.15 -3.63 0.75
CA VAL A 24 -9.65 -2.33 0.30
C VAL A 24 -8.44 -2.55 -0.58
N HIS A 25 -8.52 -2.16 -1.85
CA HIS A 25 -7.38 -2.18 -2.76
C HIS A 25 -6.84 -0.78 -2.93
N VAL A 26 -5.65 -0.52 -2.39
CA VAL A 26 -5.00 0.77 -2.56
C VAL A 26 -4.00 0.69 -3.71
N GLN A 27 -4.25 1.48 -4.73
CA GLN A 27 -3.37 1.64 -5.88
C GLN A 27 -2.31 2.68 -5.57
N PHE A 28 -1.06 2.33 -5.87
CA PHE A 28 0.07 3.19 -5.64
C PHE A 28 1.00 3.24 -6.84
N GLN A 29 1.71 4.34 -6.95
CA GLN A 29 2.82 4.54 -7.85
C GLN A 29 3.98 5.12 -7.04
N ALA A 30 5.18 4.55 -7.19
CA ALA A 30 6.39 5.08 -6.60
C ALA A 30 7.40 5.43 -7.69
N ARG A 31 8.02 6.60 -7.61
CA ARG A 31 9.06 7.01 -8.57
C ARG A 31 10.26 7.59 -7.85
N ASP A 32 11.45 7.30 -8.37
CA ASP A 32 12.67 7.99 -7.94
C ASP A 32 12.71 9.41 -8.55
N PRO A 33 13.37 10.38 -7.89
CA PRO A 33 13.53 11.75 -8.41
C PRO A 33 14.18 11.83 -9.80
N LYS A 34 15.00 10.84 -10.19
CA LYS A 34 15.57 10.75 -11.55
C LYS A 34 14.70 9.96 -12.53
N SER A 35 13.52 9.49 -12.09
CA SER A 35 12.61 8.62 -12.85
C SER A 35 13.28 7.38 -13.44
N GLN A 36 14.35 6.89 -12.80
CA GLN A 36 15.07 5.68 -13.20
C GLN A 36 14.40 4.42 -12.65
N ILE A 37 13.78 4.54 -11.47
CA ILE A 37 13.06 3.45 -10.81
C ILE A 37 11.60 3.85 -10.66
N ASN A 38 10.73 3.00 -11.21
CA ASN A 38 9.28 3.19 -11.19
C ASN A 38 8.64 1.91 -10.63
N LEU A 39 7.87 2.01 -9.56
CA LEU A 39 6.99 0.94 -9.09
C LEU A 39 5.54 1.36 -9.25
N SER A 40 4.69 0.43 -9.64
CA SER A 40 3.25 0.63 -9.70
C SER A 40 2.56 -0.67 -9.36
N GLY A 41 1.49 -0.60 -8.60
CA GLY A 41 0.72 -1.78 -8.23
C GLY A 41 -0.46 -1.44 -7.35
N TYR A 42 -1.05 -2.47 -6.78
CA TYR A 42 -2.04 -2.34 -5.74
C TYR A 42 -1.66 -3.20 -4.54
N ILE A 43 -2.04 -2.74 -3.35
CA ILE A 43 -1.90 -3.48 -2.11
C ILE A 43 -3.30 -3.71 -1.55
N PRO A 44 -3.73 -4.97 -1.41
CA PRO A 44 -4.90 -5.27 -0.61
C PRO A 44 -4.62 -4.98 0.85
N LEU A 45 -5.52 -4.24 1.47
CA LEU A 45 -5.59 -3.99 2.90
C LEU A 45 -6.85 -4.64 3.42
N GLU A 46 -6.73 -5.24 4.60
CA GLU A 46 -7.89 -5.71 5.34
C GLU A 46 -8.75 -4.50 5.79
N PRO A 47 -10.06 -4.70 5.99
CA PRO A 47 -10.96 -3.65 6.46
C PRO A 47 -10.48 -3.00 7.77
N GLU A 48 -9.88 -3.81 8.65
CA GLU A 48 -9.33 -3.41 9.94
C GLU A 48 -8.06 -2.56 9.79
N GLU A 49 -7.22 -2.86 8.79
CA GLU A 49 -6.02 -2.07 8.49
C GLU A 49 -6.37 -0.70 7.89
N TYR A 50 -7.50 -0.63 7.17
CA TYR A 50 -8.03 0.62 6.63
C TYR A 50 -8.72 1.45 7.72
N HIS A 51 -9.52 0.82 8.58
CA HIS A 51 -10.21 1.49 9.69
C HIS A 51 -9.19 2.11 10.67
N GLY A 52 -9.18 3.46 10.76
CA GLY A 52 -8.22 4.21 11.58
C GLY A 52 -6.97 4.68 10.83
N ASN A 53 -6.70 4.19 9.63
CA ASN A 53 -5.66 4.68 8.73
C ASN A 53 -6.22 5.37 7.47
N GLU A 54 -7.48 5.81 7.52
CA GLU A 54 -8.20 6.42 6.39
C GLU A 54 -7.50 7.67 5.83
N ALA A 55 -6.68 8.34 6.64
CA ALA A 55 -5.87 9.47 6.22
C ALA A 55 -4.78 9.06 5.21
N MET A 56 -4.58 9.88 4.18
CA MET A 56 -3.59 9.60 3.13
C MET A 56 -2.18 9.34 3.67
N ASP A 57 -1.74 10.08 4.69
CA ASP A 57 -0.42 9.90 5.30
C ASP A 57 -0.28 8.55 6.01
N ALA A 58 -1.34 8.09 6.69
CA ALA A 58 -1.36 6.81 7.38
C ALA A 58 -1.36 5.65 6.37
N LEU A 59 -2.24 5.71 5.37
CA LEU A 59 -2.25 4.78 4.24
C LEU A 59 -0.90 4.70 3.54
N ARG A 60 -0.25 5.84 3.30
CA ARG A 60 1.07 5.90 2.67
C ARG A 60 2.13 5.19 3.52
N ALA A 61 2.09 5.35 4.84
CA ALA A 61 2.98 4.66 5.76
C ALA A 61 2.77 3.13 5.72
N VAL A 62 1.51 2.68 5.79
CA VAL A 62 1.15 1.24 5.72
C VAL A 62 1.62 0.64 4.40
N ILE A 63 1.30 1.28 3.28
CA ILE A 63 1.71 0.84 1.94
C ILE A 63 3.22 0.78 1.82
N LYS A 64 3.94 1.80 2.30
CA LYS A 64 5.41 1.82 2.28
C LYS A 64 5.99 0.62 3.04
N THR A 65 5.48 0.33 4.23
CA THR A 65 5.93 -0.82 5.02
C THR A 65 5.69 -2.13 4.29
N LYS A 66 4.49 -2.33 3.70
CA LYS A 66 4.19 -3.54 2.92
C LYS A 66 5.06 -3.67 1.66
N ILE A 67 5.32 -2.57 0.95
CA ILE A 67 6.23 -2.55 -0.21
C ILE A 67 7.64 -2.98 0.22
N ILE A 68 8.18 -2.38 1.28
CA ILE A 68 9.52 -2.70 1.79
C ILE A 68 9.58 -4.17 2.22
N GLY A 69 8.55 -4.68 2.89
CA GLY A 69 8.44 -6.10 3.26
C GLY A 69 8.56 -7.02 2.03
N ARG A 70 7.78 -6.74 0.98
CA ARG A 70 7.84 -7.49 -0.29
C ARG A 70 9.18 -7.39 -1.00
N ILE A 71 9.80 -6.20 -1.02
CA ILE A 71 11.13 -6.00 -1.63
C ILE A 71 12.19 -6.81 -0.89
N ASN A 72 12.10 -6.86 0.44
CA ASN A 72 13.03 -7.60 1.28
C ASN A 72 12.75 -9.11 1.28
N GLY A 73 11.74 -9.59 0.56
CA GLY A 73 11.34 -11.00 0.56
C GLY A 73 10.82 -11.48 1.91
N VAL A 74 10.37 -10.57 2.77
CA VAL A 74 9.61 -10.91 3.98
C VAL A 74 8.19 -11.18 3.51
N GLU A 75 8.00 -12.37 2.92
CA GLU A 75 6.69 -12.95 2.73
C GLU A 75 6.16 -13.23 4.13
N GLU A 76 5.17 -12.43 4.58
CA GLU A 76 4.38 -12.80 5.75
C GLU A 76 3.78 -14.17 5.41
N ALA A 77 4.41 -15.21 5.97
CA ALA A 77 3.97 -16.58 5.81
C ALA A 77 2.46 -16.61 6.15
N PRO A 78 1.64 -17.31 5.35
CA PRO A 78 0.27 -17.55 5.77
C PRO A 78 0.36 -18.21 7.15
N ALA A 79 -0.33 -17.64 8.14
CA ALA A 79 -0.41 -18.23 9.46
C ALA A 79 -1.02 -19.64 9.30
N GLU A 80 -0.18 -20.66 9.39
CA GLU A 80 -0.56 -22.07 9.59
C GLU A 80 -0.75 -22.37 11.08
#